data_AF-A0A101JMI2-F1
#
_entry.id   AF-A0A101JMI2-F1
#
_cell.length_a   1.000
_cell.length_b   1.000
_cell.length_c   1.000
_cell.angle_alpha   90.00
_cell.angle_beta   90.00
_cell.angle_gamma   90.00
#
_symmetry.space_group_name_H-M   'P 1'
#
loop_
_entity.id
_entity.type
_entity.pdbx_description
1 polymer ?
#
loop_
_entity_poly.entity_id
_entity_poly.type
_entity_poly.pdbx_seq_one_letter_code
_entity_poly.pdbx_strand_id
1 'polypeptide(L)'
;MYAIDPAYDGVSDVPPYAIAGAYPLDADGTPTAEMIPNPDYRPSPRVLGLPAPANDVEAAIQNAATGHGDDAAVRAALLAGTVFVDPAAPADDLELRAWTSDRHLPAAGHDQVWRRLPVARLAAELDDRALLLNPGTDLEVRLPAAALR
;
A
#
# COMPACT_ATOMS: atom_id res chain seq x y z
N MET A 1 17.30 13.31 -22.11
CA MET A 1 16.14 13.62 -21.25
C MET A 1 15.73 12.36 -20.49
N TYR A 2 15.50 12.42 -19.19
CA TYR A 2 15.07 11.25 -18.41
C TYR A 2 13.55 11.09 -18.45
N ALA A 3 13.10 9.84 -18.59
CA ALA A 3 11.72 9.45 -18.35
C ALA A 3 11.61 9.02 -16.88
N ILE A 4 10.96 9.84 -16.05
CA ILE A 4 10.81 9.60 -14.62
C ILE A 4 9.43 8.98 -14.38
N ASP A 5 9.36 8.02 -13.44
CA ASP A 5 8.09 7.45 -13.00
C ASP A 5 7.18 8.56 -12.43
N PRO A 6 5.90 8.66 -12.85
CA PRO A 6 5.00 9.72 -12.39
C PRO A 6 4.80 9.79 -10.87
N ALA A 7 5.11 8.72 -10.12
CA ALA A 7 5.07 8.76 -8.65
C ALA A 7 6.14 9.69 -8.04
N TYR A 8 7.16 10.07 -8.82
CA TYR A 8 8.29 10.91 -8.41
C TYR A 8 8.29 12.30 -9.08
N ASP A 9 7.18 12.68 -9.72
CA ASP A 9 7.03 13.99 -10.33
C ASP A 9 7.24 15.11 -9.29
N GLY A 10 8.16 16.03 -9.58
CA GLY A 10 8.49 17.16 -8.70
C GLY A 10 9.38 16.81 -7.50
N VAL A 11 9.83 15.57 -7.36
CA VAL A 11 10.82 15.16 -6.35
C VAL A 11 12.21 15.65 -6.78
N SER A 12 12.94 16.30 -5.88
CA SER A 12 14.25 16.87 -6.17
C SER A 12 15.37 15.82 -6.29
N ASP A 13 15.28 14.74 -5.51
CA ASP A 13 16.23 13.63 -5.51
C ASP A 13 15.50 12.35 -5.91
N VAL A 14 15.50 12.08 -7.22
CA VAL A 14 14.81 10.93 -7.80
C VAL A 14 15.72 9.71 -7.69
N PRO A 15 15.30 8.63 -7.00
CA PRO A 15 16.14 7.45 -6.87
C PRO A 15 16.36 6.78 -8.23
N PRO A 16 17.51 6.13 -8.48
CA PRO A 16 17.81 5.54 -9.79
C PRO A 16 16.77 4.54 -10.28
N TYR A 17 16.15 3.76 -9.38
CA TYR A 17 15.11 2.80 -9.73
C TYR A 17 13.78 3.44 -10.15
N ALA A 18 13.57 4.74 -9.94
CA ALA A 18 12.37 5.47 -10.37
C ALA A 18 12.52 6.08 -11.77
N ILE A 19 13.67 5.90 -12.42
CA ILE A 19 13.91 6.36 -13.79
C ILE A 19 13.56 5.20 -14.73
N ALA A 20 12.55 5.37 -15.58
CA ALA A 20 12.16 4.36 -16.57
C ALA A 20 13.19 4.18 -17.68
N GLY A 21 13.91 5.26 -18.01
CA GLY A 21 14.94 5.26 -19.03
C GLY A 21 15.36 6.68 -19.41
N ALA A 22 16.09 6.78 -20.51
CA ALA A 22 16.51 8.04 -21.07
C ALA A 22 16.26 8.10 -22.58
N TYR A 23 15.80 9.24 -23.04
CA TYR A 23 15.81 9.62 -24.45
C TYR A 23 17.12 10.38 -24.72
N PRO A 24 18.02 9.84 -25.56
CA PRO A 24 19.16 10.59 -26.08
C PRO A 24 18.71 11.92 -26.70
N LEU A 25 19.57 12.93 -26.66
CA LEU A 25 19.32 14.19 -27.37
C LEU A 25 20.15 14.19 -28.66
N ASP A 26 19.58 14.70 -29.74
CA ASP A 26 20.33 14.98 -30.96
C ASP A 26 21.19 16.24 -30.82
N ALA A 27 21.87 16.61 -31.92
CA ALA A 27 22.76 17.77 -31.95
C ALA A 27 22.06 19.11 -31.65
N ASP A 28 20.75 19.19 -31.88
CA ASP A 28 19.93 20.38 -31.65
C ASP A 28 19.27 20.36 -30.25
N GLY A 29 19.55 19.33 -29.46
CA GLY A 29 18.99 19.15 -28.12
C GLY A 29 17.59 18.52 -28.10
N THR A 30 17.11 18.00 -29.22
CA THR A 30 15.78 17.37 -29.32
C THR A 30 15.86 15.91 -28.88
N PRO A 31 14.94 15.41 -28.03
CA PRO A 31 14.90 14.00 -27.67
C PRO A 31 14.64 13.10 -28.89
N THR A 32 15.44 12.04 -29.02
CA THR A 32 15.22 11.01 -30.03
C THR A 32 13.94 10.22 -29.74
N ALA A 33 13.38 9.55 -30.74
CA ALA A 33 12.15 8.76 -30.58
C ALA A 33 12.35 7.48 -29.75
N GLU A 34 13.54 6.86 -29.82
CA GLU A 34 13.85 5.64 -29.10
C GLU A 34 14.35 5.94 -27.69
N MET A 35 13.79 5.24 -26.70
CA MET A 35 14.20 5.30 -25.31
C MET A 35 15.21 4.19 -25.03
N ILE A 36 16.30 4.52 -24.33
CA ILE A 36 17.18 3.54 -23.72
C ILE A 36 16.56 3.15 -22.36
N PRO A 37 16.08 1.91 -22.18
CA PRO A 37 15.43 1.51 -20.94
C PRO A 37 16.44 1.38 -19.80
N ASN A 38 16.01 1.72 -18.59
CA ASN A 38 16.78 1.46 -17.38
C ASN A 38 16.49 0.03 -16.88
N PRO A 39 17.48 -0.88 -16.83
CA PRO A 39 17.26 -2.24 -16.34
C PRO A 39 16.90 -2.30 -14.85
N ASP A 40 17.23 -1.26 -14.07
CA ASP A 40 16.91 -1.18 -12.64
C ASP A 40 15.57 -0.49 -12.37
N TYR A 41 14.80 -0.14 -13.41
CA TYR A 41 13.50 0.51 -13.26
C TYR A 41 12.53 -0.38 -12.49
N ARG A 42 11.93 0.20 -11.44
CA ARG A 42 10.83 -0.37 -10.68
C ARG A 42 9.58 0.46 -10.99
N PRO A 43 8.61 -0.07 -11.73
CA PRO A 43 7.37 0.62 -12.00
C PRO A 43 6.56 0.82 -10.73
N SER A 44 6.12 2.06 -10.48
CA SER A 44 5.27 2.38 -9.32
C SER A 44 3.90 1.68 -9.41
N PRO A 45 3.14 1.60 -8.30
CA PRO A 45 1.78 1.05 -8.32
C PRO A 45 0.91 1.66 -9.40
N ARG A 46 1.02 2.98 -9.61
CA ARG A 46 0.27 3.70 -10.64
C ARG A 46 0.63 3.24 -12.05
N VAL A 47 1.90 3.05 -12.36
CA VAL A 47 2.35 2.57 -13.67
C VAL A 47 1.94 1.13 -13.93
N LEU A 48 1.93 0.30 -12.88
CA LEU A 48 1.43 -1.08 -12.92
C LEU A 48 -0.10 -1.17 -13.02
N GLY A 49 -0.81 -0.04 -12.99
CA GLY A 49 -2.28 -0.01 -13.08
C GLY A 49 -3.00 -0.44 -11.81
N LEU A 50 -2.32 -0.44 -10.66
CA LEU A 50 -2.98 -0.70 -9.39
C LEU A 50 -4.02 0.40 -9.11
N PRO A 51 -5.15 0.06 -8.47
CA PRO A 51 -6.15 1.04 -8.08
C PRO A 51 -5.55 2.11 -7.17
N ALA A 52 -5.99 3.37 -7.35
CA ALA A 52 -5.59 4.44 -6.45
C ALA A 52 -5.94 4.07 -4.99
N PRO A 53 -4.99 4.16 -4.05
CA PRO A 53 -5.23 3.80 -2.65
C PRO A 53 -6.32 4.69 -2.03
N ALA A 54 -7.19 4.12 -1.20
CA ALA A 54 -8.21 4.91 -0.48
C ALA A 54 -7.62 5.74 0.65
N ASN A 55 -6.48 5.31 1.18
CA ASN A 55 -5.88 5.80 2.40
C ASN A 55 -4.38 5.48 2.42
N ASP A 56 -3.69 6.04 3.40
CA ASP A 56 -2.24 5.90 3.55
C ASP A 56 -1.80 4.45 3.84
N VAL A 57 -2.67 3.63 4.44
CA VAL A 57 -2.38 2.21 4.69
C VAL A 57 -2.29 1.45 3.37
N GLU A 58 -3.29 1.60 2.50
CA GLU A 58 -3.27 1.00 1.16
C GLU A 58 -2.11 1.52 0.33
N ALA A 59 -1.81 2.81 0.40
CA ALA A 59 -0.67 3.40 -0.29
C ALA A 59 0.65 2.77 0.19
N ALA A 60 0.84 2.61 1.49
CA ALA A 60 2.03 1.99 2.05
C ALA A 60 2.16 0.52 1.65
N ILE A 61 1.07 -0.27 1.70
CA ILE A 61 1.05 -1.67 1.27
C ILE A 61 1.43 -1.79 -0.22
N GLN A 62 0.81 -0.98 -1.09
CA GLN A 62 1.11 -0.98 -2.52
C GLN A 62 2.57 -0.58 -2.80
N ASN A 63 3.09 0.44 -2.10
CA ASN A 63 4.47 0.87 -2.25
C ASN A 63 5.46 -0.20 -1.79
N ALA A 64 5.22 -0.85 -0.64
CA ALA A 64 6.05 -1.94 -0.18
C ALA A 64 6.05 -3.12 -1.16
N ALA A 65 4.86 -3.52 -1.65
CA ALA A 65 4.71 -4.62 -2.61
C ALA A 65 5.41 -4.36 -3.96
N THR A 66 5.57 -3.10 -4.35
CA THR A 66 6.23 -2.69 -5.61
C THR A 66 7.69 -2.26 -5.41
N GLY A 67 8.22 -2.31 -4.18
CA GLY A 67 9.61 -1.96 -3.88
C GLY A 67 9.90 -0.46 -3.79
N HIS A 68 8.86 0.35 -3.58
CA HIS A 68 8.90 1.80 -3.36
C HIS A 68 8.74 2.18 -1.88
N GLY A 69 8.57 1.21 -0.99
CA GLY A 69 8.49 1.36 0.46
C GLY A 69 8.95 0.09 1.16
N ASP A 70 8.80 0.06 2.48
CA ASP A 70 9.17 -1.08 3.32
C ASP A 70 8.10 -1.42 4.37
N ASP A 71 8.31 -2.53 5.07
CA ASP A 71 7.40 -3.00 6.12
C ASP A 71 7.27 -1.98 7.28
N ALA A 72 8.31 -1.18 7.52
CA ALA A 72 8.28 -0.14 8.55
C ALA A 72 7.32 0.99 8.18
N ALA A 73 7.28 1.39 6.91
CA ALA A 73 6.32 2.36 6.38
C ALA A 73 4.88 1.81 6.45
N VAL A 74 4.67 0.53 6.12
CA VAL A 74 3.36 -0.14 6.26
C VAL A 74 2.89 -0.13 7.71
N ARG A 75 3.76 -0.54 8.64
CA ARG A 75 3.48 -0.53 10.08
C ARG A 75 3.18 0.88 10.58
N ALA A 76 3.95 1.88 10.18
CA ALA A 76 3.74 3.27 10.59
C ALA A 76 2.39 3.81 10.10
N ALA A 77 2.07 3.58 8.81
CA ALA A 77 0.78 3.96 8.24
C ALA A 77 -0.39 3.27 8.95
N LEU A 78 -0.23 1.97 9.25
CA LEU A 78 -1.23 1.22 10.02
C LEU A 78 -1.47 1.84 11.38
N LEU A 79 -0.42 2.04 12.18
CA LEU A 79 -0.54 2.59 13.54
C LEU A 79 -1.12 4.00 13.57
N ALA A 80 -0.91 4.80 12.52
CA ALA A 80 -1.51 6.12 12.36
C ALA A 80 -2.97 6.07 11.84
N GLY A 81 -3.37 4.95 11.24
CA GLY A 81 -4.62 4.79 10.53
C GLY A 81 -5.77 4.20 11.34
N THR A 82 -6.89 4.05 10.66
CA THR A 82 -8.09 3.36 11.17
C THR A 82 -8.52 2.28 10.21
N VAL A 83 -9.06 1.18 10.74
CA VAL A 83 -9.62 0.08 9.95
C VAL A 83 -11.07 -0.18 10.38
N PHE A 84 -11.85 -0.77 9.48
CA PHE A 84 -13.14 -1.33 9.80
C PHE A 84 -12.97 -2.73 10.38
N VAL A 85 -13.75 -3.06 11.42
CA VAL A 85 -13.85 -4.40 12.01
C VAL A 85 -15.31 -4.76 12.18
N ASP A 86 -15.60 -6.06 12.21
CA ASP A 86 -16.91 -6.57 12.62
C ASP A 86 -16.95 -6.66 14.16
N PRO A 87 -17.78 -5.86 14.85
CA PRO A 87 -17.91 -5.97 16.31
C PRO A 87 -18.54 -7.28 16.77
N ALA A 88 -19.22 -8.02 15.88
CA ALA A 88 -19.80 -9.33 16.17
C ALA A 88 -18.84 -10.49 15.88
N ALA A 89 -17.60 -10.22 15.43
CA ALA A 89 -16.60 -11.24 15.21
C ALA A 89 -16.30 -12.03 16.52
N PRO A 90 -16.16 -13.36 16.44
CA PRO A 90 -15.85 -14.18 17.61
C PRO A 90 -14.54 -13.73 18.28
N ALA A 91 -14.56 -13.59 19.61
CA ALA A 91 -13.39 -13.14 20.37
C ALA A 91 -12.26 -14.19 20.42
N ASP A 92 -12.61 -15.47 20.28
CA ASP A 92 -11.72 -16.63 20.30
C ASP A 92 -11.04 -16.92 18.96
N ASP A 93 -11.33 -16.12 17.93
CA ASP A 93 -10.67 -16.26 16.62
C ASP A 93 -9.17 -15.93 16.75
N LEU A 94 -8.34 -16.76 16.12
CA LEU A 94 -6.88 -16.59 16.15
C LEU A 94 -6.44 -15.36 15.34
N GLU A 95 -7.35 -14.80 14.55
CA GLU A 95 -7.13 -13.66 13.69
C GLU A 95 -8.27 -12.65 13.83
N LEU A 96 -7.94 -11.38 14.04
CA LEU A 96 -8.88 -10.30 13.88
C LEU A 96 -8.88 -9.85 12.42
N ARG A 97 -10.01 -10.04 11.73
CA ARG A 97 -10.20 -9.52 10.37
C ARG A 97 -10.53 -8.03 10.40
N ALA A 98 -9.88 -7.29 9.51
CA ALA A 98 -10.06 -5.86 9.40
C ALA A 98 -9.97 -5.40 7.94
N TRP A 99 -10.57 -4.26 7.63
CA TRP A 99 -10.61 -3.70 6.28
C TRP A 99 -10.14 -2.26 6.28
N THR A 100 -9.26 -1.91 5.35
CA THR A 100 -8.65 -0.58 5.28
C THR A 100 -9.63 0.49 4.80
N SER A 101 -10.65 0.08 4.03
CA SER A 101 -11.65 0.98 3.46
C SER A 101 -12.97 0.25 3.18
N ASP A 102 -14.03 1.03 2.94
CA ASP A 102 -15.37 0.54 2.61
C ASP A 102 -15.43 -0.29 1.32
N ARG A 103 -14.60 0.01 0.32
CA ARG A 103 -14.46 -0.78 -0.92
C ARG A 103 -14.07 -2.24 -0.70
N HIS A 104 -13.45 -2.56 0.43
CA HIS A 104 -13.00 -3.92 0.74
C HIS A 104 -13.98 -4.66 1.67
N LEU A 105 -14.97 -3.96 2.23
CA LEU A 105 -15.94 -4.59 3.11
C LEU A 105 -16.69 -5.69 2.35
N PRO A 106 -16.86 -6.88 2.95
CA PRO A 106 -17.67 -7.91 2.34
C PRO A 106 -19.12 -7.40 2.27
N ALA A 107 -19.89 -7.97 1.34
CA ALA A 107 -21.30 -7.67 1.23
C ALA A 107 -21.97 -7.91 2.58
N ALA A 108 -22.38 -6.82 3.24
CA ALA A 108 -22.96 -6.87 4.57
C ALA A 108 -24.27 -7.66 4.54
N GLY A 109 -24.46 -8.54 5.52
CA GLY A 109 -25.80 -8.98 5.89
C GLY A 109 -26.66 -7.75 6.28
N HIS A 110 -27.98 -7.87 6.21
CA HIS A 110 -28.89 -6.71 6.34
C HIS A 110 -28.73 -5.95 7.68
N ASP A 111 -28.20 -6.61 8.72
CA ASP A 111 -28.00 -6.05 10.07
C ASP A 111 -26.52 -5.87 10.46
N GLN A 112 -25.57 -6.07 9.53
CA GLN A 112 -24.15 -6.00 9.86
C GLN A 112 -23.66 -4.55 9.93
N VAL A 113 -23.14 -4.17 11.09
CA VAL A 113 -22.64 -2.82 11.36
C VAL A 113 -21.12 -2.85 11.52
N TRP A 114 -20.42 -2.29 10.55
CA TRP A 114 -18.97 -2.15 10.60
C TRP A 114 -18.56 -1.03 11.53
N ARG A 115 -17.58 -1.29 12.40
CA ARG A 115 -17.03 -0.28 13.30
C ARG A 115 -15.65 0.16 12.81
N ARG A 116 -15.46 1.47 12.67
CA ARG A 116 -14.14 2.03 12.36
C ARG A 116 -13.35 2.27 13.65
N LEU A 117 -12.13 1.73 13.73
CA LEU A 117 -11.27 1.76 14.91
C LEU A 117 -9.83 2.14 14.58
N PRO A 118 -9.15 2.95 15.41
CA PRO A 118 -7.71 3.17 15.30
C PRO A 118 -6.94 1.87 15.46
N VAL A 119 -5.99 1.60 14.58
CA VAL A 119 -5.19 0.36 14.66
C VAL A 119 -4.34 0.34 15.92
N ALA A 120 -3.81 1.48 16.37
CA ALA A 120 -3.07 1.58 17.63
C ALA A 120 -3.90 1.09 18.84
N ARG A 121 -5.22 1.31 18.83
CA ARG A 121 -6.10 0.78 19.87
C ARG A 121 -6.28 -0.73 19.73
N LEU A 122 -6.53 -1.21 18.51
CA LEU A 122 -6.67 -2.63 18.23
C LEU A 122 -5.40 -3.40 18.62
N ALA A 123 -4.21 -2.86 18.34
CA ALA A 123 -2.93 -3.47 18.66
C ALA A 123 -2.75 -3.77 20.17
N ALA A 124 -3.33 -2.93 21.03
CA ALA A 124 -3.34 -3.14 22.48
C ALA A 124 -4.33 -4.25 22.92
N GLU A 125 -5.32 -4.57 22.10
CA GLU A 125 -6.40 -5.55 22.36
C GLU A 125 -6.20 -6.87 21.58
N LEU A 126 -5.16 -6.99 20.74
CA LEU A 126 -4.94 -8.17 19.90
C LEU A 126 -4.44 -9.40 20.68
N ASP A 127 -3.85 -9.23 21.86
CA ASP A 127 -3.17 -10.31 22.59
C ASP A 127 -2.17 -11.06 21.68
N ASP A 128 -2.37 -12.36 21.44
CA ASP A 128 -1.56 -13.18 20.52
C ASP A 128 -2.19 -13.34 19.12
N ARG A 129 -3.33 -12.70 18.87
CA ARG A 129 -4.06 -12.82 17.59
C ARG A 129 -3.36 -12.05 16.49
N ALA A 130 -3.38 -12.59 15.28
CA ALA A 130 -2.92 -11.84 14.11
C ALA A 130 -3.97 -10.82 13.66
N LEU A 131 -3.55 -9.73 13.03
CA LEU A 131 -4.42 -8.84 12.27
C LEU A 131 -4.39 -9.28 10.80
N LEU A 132 -5.55 -9.65 10.25
CA LEU A 132 -5.69 -9.98 8.83
C LEU A 132 -6.43 -8.84 8.12
N LEU A 133 -5.70 -8.10 7.29
CA LEU A 133 -6.20 -6.96 6.53
C LEU A 133 -6.76 -7.40 5.18
N ASN A 134 -7.88 -6.81 4.78
CA ASN A 134 -8.54 -6.99 3.47
C ASN A 134 -8.54 -8.46 2.97
N PRO A 135 -9.06 -9.43 3.75
CA PRO A 135 -9.00 -10.84 3.40
C PRO A 135 -9.61 -11.13 2.02
N GLY A 136 -8.92 -11.92 1.21
CA GLY A 136 -9.34 -12.33 -0.14
C GLY A 136 -9.15 -11.28 -1.23
N THR A 137 -8.34 -10.25 -0.99
CA THR A 137 -8.03 -9.18 -1.97
C THR A 137 -6.55 -9.12 -2.30
N ASP A 138 -6.18 -8.39 -3.36
CA ASP A 138 -4.76 -8.14 -3.72
C ASP A 138 -4.01 -7.29 -2.67
N LEU A 139 -4.72 -6.74 -1.67
CA LEU A 139 -4.16 -6.01 -0.53
C LEU A 139 -4.27 -6.81 0.78
N GLU A 140 -4.40 -8.13 0.70
CA GLU A 140 -4.38 -8.99 1.88
C GLU A 140 -3.01 -8.93 2.57
N VAL A 141 -3.01 -8.59 3.85
CA VAL A 141 -1.80 -8.55 4.67
C VAL A 141 -2.10 -9.17 6.02
N ARG A 142 -1.27 -10.15 6.43
CA ARG A 142 -1.35 -10.78 7.74
C ARG A 142 -0.19 -10.31 8.62
N LEU A 143 -0.51 -9.72 9.77
CA LEU A 143 0.47 -9.19 10.71
C LEU A 143 0.31 -9.88 12.07
N PRO A 144 1.38 -10.44 12.67
CA PRO A 144 1.33 -10.86 14.06
C PRO A 144 1.16 -9.64 14.97
N ALA A 145 0.46 -9.77 16.10
CA ALA A 145 0.29 -8.67 17.06
C ALA A 145 1.63 -8.01 17.46
N ALA A 146 2.70 -8.82 17.58
CA ALA A 146 4.03 -8.34 17.90
C ALA A 146 4.62 -7.35 16.88
N ALA A 147 4.20 -7.40 15.61
CA ALA A 147 4.63 -6.44 14.59
C ALA A 147 3.99 -5.05 14.78
N LEU A 148 2.92 -4.94 15.58
CA LEU A 148 2.22 -3.68 15.85
C LEU A 148 2.58 -3.07 17.22
N ARG A 149 3.53 -3.68 17.95
CA ARG A 149 4.02 -3.19 19.25
C ARG A 149 5.30 -2.36 19.11
#